data_AF-A0AAU4MB23-F1
#
_entry.id   AF-A0AAU4MB23-F1
#
_cell.length_a   1.000
_cell.length_b   1.000
_cell.length_c   1.000
_cell.angle_alpha   90.00
_cell.angle_beta   90.00
_cell.angle_gamma   90.00
#
_symmetry.space_group_name_H-M   'P 1'
#
loop_
_entity.id
_entity.type
_entity.pdbx_description
1 polymer ?
#
loop_
_entity_poly.entity_id
_entity_poly.type
_entity_poly.pdbx_seq_one_letter_code
_entity_poly.pdbx_strand_id
1 'polypeptide(L)'
;MSNLDEYGGGQGPNTQVLVVTTNDVPGFRIDHVIGEVFGLTVRSRHVGSQIGASLKSLVGGELKGMTKTLVQSRNEAMERLIAQTQARGGNAVLMMRFDVSEAGADVGTEVCAYGTAAVISPLV
;
A
#
# COMPACT_ATOMS: atom_id res chain seq x y z
N MET A 1 11.17 7.40 21.80
CA MET A 1 10.15 7.70 20.77
C MET A 1 10.30 6.62 19.71
N SER A 2 9.26 5.81 19.48
CA SER A 2 9.28 4.86 18.35
C SER A 2 9.40 5.66 17.06
N ASN A 3 10.19 5.17 16.11
CA ASN A 3 10.21 5.76 14.78
C ASN A 3 8.82 5.52 14.16
N LEU A 4 8.11 6.58 13.76
CA LEU A 4 6.76 6.47 13.19
C LEU A 4 6.73 5.55 11.96
N ASP A 5 7.86 5.45 11.27
CA ASP A 5 8.06 4.60 10.09
C ASP A 5 8.13 3.10 10.41
N GLU A 6 8.28 2.72 11.68
CA GLU A 6 8.42 1.31 12.07
C GLU A 6 7.09 0.53 11.93
N TYR A 7 5.96 1.23 12.08
CA TYR A 7 4.62 0.64 12.09
C TYR A 7 3.67 1.29 11.06
N GLY A 8 4.14 2.32 10.37
CA GLY A 8 3.34 3.16 9.49
C GLY A 8 3.95 3.31 8.10
N GLY A 9 3.16 3.94 7.25
CA GLY A 9 3.58 4.40 5.94
C GLY A 9 2.73 5.61 5.57
N GLY A 10 2.92 6.11 4.37
CA GLY A 10 2.20 7.27 3.89
C GLY A 10 3.01 8.01 2.85
N GLN A 11 2.35 8.88 2.12
CA GLN A 11 3.04 9.70 1.15
C GLN A 11 3.78 10.83 1.86
N GLY A 12 5.03 11.04 1.47
CA GLY A 12 5.78 12.23 1.88
C GLY A 12 5.18 13.51 1.29
N PRO A 13 5.61 14.68 1.79
CA PRO A 13 5.02 15.98 1.44
C PRO A 13 5.16 16.37 -0.04
N ASN A 14 6.07 15.76 -0.78
CA ASN A 14 6.39 16.10 -2.18
C ASN A 14 6.02 14.98 -3.17
N THR A 15 4.89 14.31 -2.95
CA THR A 15 4.47 13.24 -3.86
C THR A 15 3.93 13.80 -5.17
N GLN A 16 4.22 13.14 -6.28
CA GLN A 16 3.74 13.54 -7.61
C GLN A 16 2.33 13.04 -7.92
N VAL A 17 1.88 11.98 -7.21
CA VAL A 17 0.55 11.40 -7.35
C VAL A 17 -0.13 11.44 -5.98
N LEU A 18 -1.23 12.18 -5.84
CA LEU A 18 -1.97 12.21 -4.59
C LEU A 18 -2.80 10.92 -4.43
N VAL A 19 -2.51 10.12 -3.41
CA VAL A 19 -3.25 8.88 -3.10
C VAL A 19 -4.09 9.09 -1.86
N VAL A 20 -5.40 8.93 -2.00
CA VAL A 20 -6.37 9.10 -0.91
C VAL A 20 -7.25 7.89 -0.75
N THR A 21 -7.72 7.68 0.48
CA THR A 21 -8.71 6.64 0.78
C THR A 21 -10.14 7.15 0.63
N THR A 22 -10.35 8.46 0.48
CA THR A 22 -11.63 9.10 0.21
C THR A 22 -12.03 8.93 -1.26
N ASN A 23 -13.33 9.01 -1.56
CA ASN A 23 -13.82 9.02 -2.93
C ASN A 23 -13.54 10.36 -3.63
N ASP A 24 -13.57 11.46 -2.86
CA ASP A 24 -13.38 12.82 -3.33
C ASP A 24 -12.17 13.47 -2.67
N VAL A 25 -11.66 14.54 -3.30
CA VAL A 25 -10.55 15.35 -2.78
C VAL A 25 -11.03 16.80 -2.64
N PRO A 26 -11.51 17.21 -1.44
CA PRO A 26 -11.91 18.60 -1.21
C PRO A 26 -10.81 19.60 -1.58
N GLY A 27 -11.19 20.69 -2.24
CA GLY A 27 -10.24 21.68 -2.78
C GLY A 27 -9.71 21.34 -4.18
N PHE A 28 -10.09 20.19 -4.74
CA PHE A 28 -9.76 19.79 -6.10
C PHE A 28 -11.02 19.39 -6.87
N ARG A 29 -10.97 19.51 -8.21
CA ARG A 29 -11.92 18.90 -9.14
C ARG A 29 -11.25 17.73 -9.86
N ILE A 30 -12.04 16.72 -10.20
CA ILE A 30 -11.61 15.62 -11.09
C ILE A 30 -11.83 16.08 -12.53
N ASP A 31 -10.74 16.24 -13.29
CA ASP A 31 -10.79 16.61 -14.71
C ASP A 31 -11.09 15.36 -15.56
N HIS A 32 -10.42 14.24 -15.27
CA HIS A 32 -10.58 12.98 -15.99
C HIS A 32 -10.44 11.78 -15.06
N VAL A 33 -11.35 10.81 -15.18
CA VAL A 33 -11.19 9.48 -14.59
C VAL A 33 -10.49 8.58 -15.61
N ILE A 34 -9.38 7.97 -15.21
CA ILE A 34 -8.61 7.06 -16.08
C ILE A 34 -9.14 5.64 -15.98
N GLY A 35 -9.59 5.23 -14.78
CA GLY A 35 -10.06 3.88 -14.49
C GLY A 35 -9.31 3.26 -13.32
N GLU A 36 -9.51 1.97 -13.12
CA GLU A 36 -8.86 1.21 -12.05
C GLU A 36 -7.35 1.08 -12.29
N VAL A 37 -6.61 1.11 -11.18
CA VAL A 37 -5.17 0.82 -11.14
C VAL A 37 -4.87 -0.01 -9.90
N PHE A 38 -3.85 -0.85 -10.00
CA PHE A 38 -3.37 -1.65 -8.88
C PHE A 38 -1.84 -1.78 -8.90
N GLY A 39 -1.27 -2.00 -7.72
CA GLY A 39 0.09 -2.48 -7.52
C GLY A 39 0.06 -3.66 -6.58
N LEU A 40 0.71 -4.76 -6.96
CA LEU A 40 0.74 -5.99 -6.16
C LEU A 40 2.16 -6.36 -5.79
N THR A 41 2.34 -7.03 -4.65
CA THR A 41 3.56 -7.75 -4.30
C THR A 41 3.19 -9.05 -3.60
N VAL A 42 4.03 -10.07 -3.76
CA VAL A 42 3.88 -11.36 -3.09
C VAL A 42 5.14 -11.63 -2.27
N ARG A 43 4.98 -11.88 -0.99
CA ARG A 43 6.09 -12.27 -0.10
C ARG A 43 6.00 -13.74 0.24
N SER A 44 7.05 -14.50 -0.09
CA SER A 44 7.08 -15.94 0.18
C SER A 44 7.03 -16.22 1.68
N ARG A 45 6.32 -17.29 2.05
CA ARG A 45 6.14 -17.71 3.45
C ARG A 45 7.46 -18.07 4.15
N HIS A 46 8.45 -18.54 3.37
CA HIS A 46 9.77 -18.94 3.83
C HIS A 46 10.71 -17.77 4.18
N VAL A 47 10.44 -16.55 3.67
CA VAL A 47 11.23 -15.35 3.99
C VAL A 47 10.87 -14.76 5.36
N GLY A 48 9.73 -15.17 5.94
CA GLY A 48 9.28 -14.72 7.26
C GLY A 48 9.30 -15.77 8.39
N SER A 49 9.40 -17.07 8.07
CA SER A 49 9.15 -18.14 9.06
C SER A 49 10.36 -18.61 9.87
N GLN A 50 11.60 -18.29 9.48
CA GLN A 50 12.78 -18.99 10.04
C GLN A 50 13.39 -18.36 11.32
N ILE A 51 12.97 -17.19 11.79
CA ILE A 51 13.66 -16.50 12.91
C ILE A 51 12.68 -16.02 14.00
N GLY A 52 12.08 -16.95 14.74
CA GLY A 52 11.64 -16.70 16.13
C GLY A 52 10.16 -16.43 16.43
N ALA A 53 9.24 -16.63 15.49
CA ALA A 53 7.80 -16.39 15.72
C ALA A 53 7.13 -17.45 16.62
N SER A 54 7.59 -18.70 16.57
CA SER A 54 7.00 -19.82 17.32
C SER A 54 7.15 -19.72 18.84
N LEU A 55 8.16 -19.01 19.36
CA LEU A 55 8.38 -18.86 20.80
C LEU A 55 7.73 -17.59 21.39
N LYS A 56 7.55 -16.52 20.60
CA LYS A 56 7.03 -15.21 21.08
C LYS A 56 5.50 -15.12 21.08
N SER A 57 4.82 -15.85 20.19
CA SER A 57 3.35 -15.84 20.12
C SER A 57 2.71 -16.50 21.35
N LEU A 58 3.36 -17.48 21.97
CA LEU A 58 2.89 -18.16 23.19
C LEU A 58 2.81 -17.24 24.43
N VAL A 59 3.53 -16.11 24.42
CA VAL A 59 3.54 -15.12 25.52
C VAL A 59 2.69 -13.87 25.16
N GLY A 60 1.98 -13.88 24.02
CA GLY A 60 1.02 -12.84 23.66
C GLY A 60 1.60 -11.51 23.16
N GLY A 61 2.84 -11.51 22.66
CA GLY A 61 3.49 -10.29 22.13
C GLY A 61 3.31 -10.07 20.62
N GLU A 62 3.48 -8.82 20.17
CA GLU A 62 3.50 -8.47 18.75
C GLU A 62 4.65 -9.19 18.00
N LEU A 63 4.33 -9.74 16.82
CA LEU A 63 5.30 -10.30 15.91
C LEU A 63 6.00 -9.20 15.09
N LYS A 64 6.84 -8.40 15.74
CA LYS A 64 7.50 -7.22 15.12
C LYS A 64 8.18 -7.48 13.77
N GLY A 65 8.77 -8.67 13.59
CA GLY A 65 9.35 -9.07 12.30
C GLY A 65 8.30 -9.15 11.20
N MET A 66 7.15 -9.75 11.50
CA MET A 66 6.01 -9.83 10.59
C MET A 66 5.40 -8.45 10.32
N THR A 67 5.26 -7.61 11.36
CA THR A 67 4.81 -6.22 11.20
C THR A 67 5.69 -5.46 10.20
N LYS A 68 7.02 -5.54 10.37
CA LYS A 68 7.98 -4.90 9.46
C LYS A 68 7.86 -5.42 8.02
N THR A 69 7.70 -6.73 7.84
CA THR A 69 7.50 -7.33 6.51
C THR A 69 6.20 -6.83 5.86
N LEU A 70 5.11 -6.71 6.62
CA LEU A 70 3.85 -6.19 6.11
C LEU A 70 3.94 -4.71 5.72
N VAL A 71 4.61 -3.88 6.53
CA VAL A 71 4.88 -2.46 6.19
C VAL A 71 5.66 -2.37 4.87
N GLN A 72 6.74 -3.13 4.72
CA GLN A 72 7.54 -3.17 3.49
C GLN A 72 6.71 -3.62 2.27
N SER A 73 5.84 -4.61 2.45
CA SER A 73 5.00 -5.13 1.37
C SER A 73 3.95 -4.11 0.92
N ARG A 74 3.34 -3.40 1.87
CA ARG A 74 2.39 -2.31 1.58
C ARG A 74 3.06 -1.14 0.85
N ASN A 75 4.26 -0.75 1.27
CA ASN A 75 5.02 0.31 0.62
C ASN A 75 5.37 -0.06 -0.82
N GLU A 76 5.85 -1.28 -1.06
CA GLU A 76 6.15 -1.75 -2.42
C GLU A 76 4.90 -1.82 -3.31
N ALA A 77 3.78 -2.33 -2.81
CA ALA A 77 2.52 -2.34 -3.54
C ALA A 77 2.06 -0.91 -3.90
N MET A 78 2.24 0.04 -2.97
CA MET A 78 1.95 1.46 -3.19
C MET A 78 2.84 2.11 -4.23
N GLU A 79 4.15 1.86 -4.21
CA GLU A 79 5.08 2.36 -5.22
C GLU A 79 4.68 1.87 -6.62
N ARG A 80 4.30 0.60 -6.75
CA ARG A 80 3.83 0.02 -8.02
C ARG A 80 2.50 0.63 -8.47
N LEU A 81 1.55 0.86 -7.55
CA LEU A 81 0.29 1.56 -7.82
C LEU A 81 0.55 2.97 -8.37
N ILE A 82 1.42 3.74 -7.70
CA ILE A 82 1.80 5.09 -8.11
C ILE A 82 2.43 5.08 -9.51
N ALA A 83 3.36 4.15 -9.77
CA ALA A 83 3.99 4.01 -11.07
C ALA A 83 2.97 3.69 -12.17
N GLN A 84 1.98 2.83 -11.91
CA GLN A 84 0.88 2.56 -12.85
C GLN A 84 0.03 3.80 -13.13
N THR A 85 -0.29 4.58 -12.09
CA THR A 85 -1.03 5.85 -12.25
C THR A 85 -0.26 6.84 -13.11
N GLN A 86 1.03 7.04 -12.85
CA GLN A 86 1.88 7.94 -13.63
C GLN A 86 2.01 7.48 -15.10
N ALA A 87 2.24 6.20 -15.33
CA ALA A 87 2.37 5.63 -16.67
C ALA A 87 1.09 5.80 -17.52
N ARG A 88 -0.07 5.96 -16.88
CA ARG A 88 -1.37 6.20 -17.52
C ARG A 88 -1.75 7.68 -17.59
N GLY A 89 -0.85 8.59 -17.17
CA GLY A 89 -1.06 10.03 -17.20
C GLY A 89 -1.89 10.57 -16.02
N GLY A 90 -2.09 9.79 -14.97
CA GLY A 90 -2.80 10.22 -13.77
C GLY A 90 -1.90 10.95 -12.77
N ASN A 91 -2.50 11.86 -12.00
CA ASN A 91 -1.84 12.55 -10.89
C ASN A 91 -2.55 12.31 -9.53
N ALA A 92 -3.57 11.45 -9.50
CA ALA A 92 -4.24 11.05 -8.28
C ALA A 92 -4.72 9.60 -8.32
N VAL A 93 -4.83 8.99 -7.13
CA VAL A 93 -5.57 7.74 -6.90
C VAL A 93 -6.62 8.00 -5.83
N LEU A 94 -7.88 7.80 -6.20
CA LEU A 94 -9.05 7.92 -5.32
C LEU A 94 -9.44 6.55 -4.77
N MET A 95 -10.13 6.54 -3.64
CA MET A 95 -10.67 5.34 -3.00
C MET A 95 -9.62 4.22 -2.85
N MET A 96 -8.37 4.57 -2.54
CA MET A 96 -7.33 3.56 -2.40
C MET A 96 -7.66 2.59 -1.26
N ARG A 97 -7.48 1.30 -1.51
CA ARG A 97 -7.59 0.22 -0.53
C ARG A 97 -6.40 -0.71 -0.65
N PHE A 98 -6.20 -1.48 0.42
CA PHE A 98 -5.38 -2.66 0.37
C PHE A 98 -6.24 -3.91 0.46
N ASP A 99 -5.91 -4.90 -0.35
CA ASP A 99 -6.32 -6.29 -0.17
C ASP A 99 -5.10 -7.14 0.24
N VAL A 100 -5.34 -8.14 1.06
CA VAL A 100 -4.32 -9.08 1.53
C VAL A 100 -4.88 -10.49 1.47
N SER A 101 -4.25 -11.34 0.67
CA SER A 101 -4.69 -12.71 0.45
C SER A 101 -3.53 -13.69 0.60
N GLU A 102 -3.84 -14.96 0.85
CA GLU A 102 -2.84 -16.02 0.74
C GLU A 102 -2.70 -16.42 -0.73
N ALA A 103 -1.51 -16.25 -1.28
CA ALA A 103 -1.18 -16.67 -2.64
C ALA A 103 -1.00 -18.20 -2.65
N GLY A 104 -2.11 -18.94 -2.67
CA GLY A 104 -2.11 -20.40 -2.60
C GLY A 104 -1.68 -20.94 -1.23
N ALA A 105 -2.02 -22.20 -0.97
CA ALA A 105 -1.92 -22.80 0.36
C ALA A 105 -0.51 -22.78 0.97
N ASP A 106 0.57 -22.53 0.21
CA ASP A 106 1.97 -22.55 0.68
C ASP A 106 2.95 -21.59 -0.01
N VAL A 107 2.52 -20.70 -0.91
CA VAL A 107 3.49 -19.87 -1.68
C VAL A 107 3.87 -18.62 -0.90
N GLY A 108 2.89 -17.85 -0.44
CA GLY A 108 3.16 -16.58 0.23
C GLY A 108 1.92 -15.75 0.55
N THR A 109 2.14 -14.52 0.99
CA THR A 109 1.09 -13.53 1.20
C THR A 109 1.16 -12.50 0.09
N GLU A 110 0.04 -12.31 -0.61
CA GLU A 110 -0.15 -11.22 -1.55
C GLU A 110 -0.62 -9.97 -0.80
N VAL A 111 -0.07 -8.83 -1.18
CA VAL A 111 -0.56 -7.51 -0.79
C VAL A 111 -0.81 -6.72 -2.06
N CYS A 112 -2.06 -6.33 -2.26
CA CYS A 112 -2.50 -5.53 -3.41
C CYS A 112 -2.97 -4.16 -2.91
N ALA A 113 -2.39 -3.08 -3.45
CA ALA A 113 -2.93 -1.74 -3.33
C ALA A 113 -3.71 -1.42 -4.60
N TYR A 114 -4.95 -0.93 -4.50
CA TYR A 114 -5.76 -0.62 -5.67
C TYR A 114 -6.65 0.60 -5.43
N GLY A 115 -7.10 1.24 -6.50
CA GLY A 115 -7.98 2.40 -6.47
C GLY A 115 -8.29 2.91 -7.87
N THR A 116 -8.82 4.12 -7.96
CA THR A 116 -9.18 4.77 -9.24
C THR A 116 -8.16 5.84 -9.59
N ALA A 117 -7.44 5.67 -10.70
CA ALA A 117 -6.55 6.69 -11.23
C ALA A 117 -7.36 7.84 -11.84
N ALA A 118 -6.92 9.07 -11.58
CA ALA A 118 -7.55 10.27 -12.08
C ALA A 118 -6.52 11.37 -12.38
N VAL A 119 -6.97 12.36 -13.14
CA VAL A 119 -6.35 13.68 -13.24
C VAL A 119 -7.21 14.66 -12.44
N ILE A 120 -6.62 15.34 -11.48
CA ILE A 120 -7.26 16.37 -10.66
C ILE A 120 -6.54 17.72 -10.80
N SER A 121 -7.29 18.81 -10.65
CA SER A 121 -6.75 20.17 -10.54
C SER A 121 -7.35 20.89 -9.32
N PRO A 122 -6.65 21.86 -8.72
CA PRO A 122 -7.21 22.70 -7.66
C PRO A 122 -8.50 23.40 -8.11
N LEU A 123 -9.43 23.60 -7.18
CA LEU A 123 -10.55 24.52 -7.35
C LEU A 123 -10.01 25.95 -7.25
N VAL A 124 -10.25 26.75 -8.27
CA VAL A 124 -9.86 28.18 -8.33
C VAL A 124 -10.80 29.01 -7.48
#